data_AF-A0A833SSY2-F1
#
_entry.id   AF-A0A833SSY2-F1
#
_cell.length_a   1.000
_cell.length_b   1.000
_cell.length_c   1.000
_cell.angle_alpha   90.00
_cell.angle_beta   90.00
_cell.angle_gamma   90.00
#
_symmetry.space_group_name_H-M   'P 1'
#
loop_
_entity.id
_entity.type
_entity.pdbx_description
1 polymer ?
#
loop_
_entity_poly.entity_id
_entity_poly.type
_entity_poly.pdbx_seq_one_letter_code
_entity_poly.pdbx_strand_id
1 'polypeptide(L)'
;MRNHSETRQILAILERAFAHDAAMGELRGVDALMEQLLLFSQYFGQPHLKLLRIESVAPDVMAARAKLSVTVTELTLRHAFPHLEEPAGGEDRVLLFQRLLGQRLECDCSLSFLFDEDSERVARLEVNIDLATPLFEVLGSLKDVSNVLEHAGVSSECVIGAGFSGNHSFDFTSS
;
A
#
# COMPACT_ATOMS: atom_id res chain seq x y z
N MET A 1 -3.79 13.67 -16.18
CA MET A 1 -5.18 13.14 -16.20
C MET A 1 -5.13 11.77 -16.87
N ARG A 2 -5.27 10.66 -16.14
CA ARG A 2 -5.44 9.32 -16.74
C ARG A 2 -6.75 9.32 -17.54
N ASN A 3 -6.76 8.79 -18.75
CA ASN A 3 -7.97 8.75 -19.56
C ASN A 3 -9.01 7.86 -18.87
N HIS A 4 -10.24 8.34 -18.72
CA HIS A 4 -11.31 7.62 -18.02
C HIS A 4 -11.59 6.23 -18.64
N SER A 5 -11.26 6.05 -19.93
CA SER A 5 -11.30 4.78 -20.66
C SER A 5 -10.19 3.80 -20.25
N GLU A 6 -8.96 4.27 -20.03
CA GLU A 6 -7.83 3.43 -19.59
C GLU A 6 -8.08 2.90 -18.19
N THR A 7 -8.56 3.75 -17.29
CA THR A 7 -8.95 3.31 -15.93
C THR A 7 -10.01 2.22 -16.01
N ARG A 8 -11.08 2.41 -16.79
CA ARG A 8 -12.13 1.38 -16.94
C ARG A 8 -11.61 0.07 -17.52
N GLN A 9 -10.67 0.12 -18.47
CA GLN A 9 -10.06 -1.08 -19.03
C GLN A 9 -9.19 -1.81 -17.99
N ILE A 10 -8.39 -1.09 -17.21
CA ILE A 10 -7.57 -1.67 -16.14
C ILE A 10 -8.46 -2.34 -15.08
N LEU A 11 -9.55 -1.68 -14.66
CA LEU A 11 -10.51 -2.27 -13.72
C LEU A 11 -11.11 -3.57 -14.27
N ALA A 12 -11.57 -3.58 -15.52
CA ALA A 12 -12.16 -4.77 -16.13
C ALA A 12 -11.17 -5.94 -16.31
N ILE A 13 -9.88 -5.64 -16.52
CA ILE A 13 -8.83 -6.67 -16.56
C ILE A 13 -8.64 -7.27 -15.17
N LEU A 14 -8.60 -6.43 -14.13
CA LEU A 14 -8.42 -6.88 -12.76
C LEU A 14 -9.64 -7.70 -12.28
N GLU A 15 -10.87 -7.25 -12.54
CA GLU A 15 -12.10 -8.01 -12.23
C GLU A 15 -12.14 -9.41 -12.88
N ARG A 16 -11.51 -9.58 -14.04
CA ARG A 16 -11.42 -10.88 -14.71
C ARG A 16 -10.30 -11.76 -14.18
N ALA A 17 -9.26 -11.16 -13.61
CA ALA A 17 -8.11 -11.88 -13.07
C ALA A 17 -8.34 -12.37 -11.63
N PHE A 18 -9.17 -11.66 -10.84
CA PHE A 18 -9.48 -12.04 -9.46
C PHE A 18 -10.79 -12.84 -9.36
N ALA A 19 -10.83 -13.78 -8.42
CA ALA A 19 -12.07 -14.42 -8.00
C ALA A 19 -12.98 -13.37 -7.33
N HIS A 20 -14.30 -13.60 -7.36
CA HIS A 20 -15.26 -12.64 -6.79
C HIS A 20 -15.01 -12.40 -5.29
N ASP A 21 -14.62 -13.44 -4.56
CA ASP A 21 -14.31 -13.45 -3.13
C ASP A 21 -12.81 -13.39 -2.83
N ALA A 22 -12.01 -12.92 -3.79
CA ALA A 22 -10.57 -12.85 -3.65
C ALA A 22 -10.15 -12.11 -2.37
N ALA A 23 -9.16 -12.66 -1.66
CA ALA A 23 -8.69 -12.12 -0.39
C ALA A 23 -7.31 -11.45 -0.50
N MET A 24 -7.06 -10.44 0.33
CA MET A 24 -5.73 -9.86 0.57
C MET A 24 -5.58 -9.57 2.05
N GLY A 25 -4.77 -10.37 2.74
CA GLY A 25 -4.76 -10.35 4.20
C GLY A 25 -6.18 -10.61 4.75
N GLU A 26 -6.66 -9.69 5.57
CA GLU A 26 -8.02 -9.70 6.13
C GLU A 26 -9.10 -9.15 5.18
N LEU A 27 -8.73 -8.50 4.07
CA LEU A 27 -9.68 -7.98 3.09
C LEU A 27 -10.24 -9.11 2.23
N ARG A 28 -11.52 -9.01 1.89
CA ARG A 28 -12.23 -9.97 1.03
C ARG A 28 -13.09 -9.27 0.00
N GLY A 29 -13.07 -9.81 -1.22
CA GLY A 29 -13.86 -9.34 -2.34
C GLY A 29 -13.05 -8.49 -3.31
N VAL A 30 -13.32 -8.68 -4.60
CA VAL A 30 -12.61 -7.94 -5.67
C VAL A 30 -12.78 -6.42 -5.53
N ASP A 31 -13.97 -5.94 -5.16
CA ASP A 31 -14.22 -4.50 -4.99
C ASP A 31 -13.32 -3.89 -3.90
N ALA A 32 -13.11 -4.60 -2.78
CA ALA A 32 -12.26 -4.15 -1.69
C ALA A 32 -10.78 -4.10 -2.11
N LEU A 33 -10.32 -5.08 -2.92
CA LEU A 33 -8.96 -5.06 -3.49
C LEU A 33 -8.76 -3.87 -4.41
N MET A 34 -9.76 -3.57 -5.24
CA MET A 34 -9.72 -2.45 -6.18
C MET A 34 -9.73 -1.11 -5.46
N GLU A 35 -10.50 -0.98 -4.38
CA GLU A 35 -10.49 0.20 -3.52
C GLU A 35 -9.11 0.41 -2.87
N GLN A 36 -8.49 -0.64 -2.33
CA GLN A 36 -7.12 -0.54 -1.80
C GLN A 36 -6.14 -0.05 -2.87
N LEU A 37 -6.16 -0.64 -4.07
CA LEU A 37 -5.29 -0.22 -5.16
C LEU A 37 -5.50 1.25 -5.52
N LEU A 38 -6.75 1.72 -5.47
CA LEU A 38 -7.09 3.12 -5.70
C LEU A 38 -6.53 4.02 -4.59
N LEU A 39 -6.68 3.64 -3.32
CA LEU A 39 -6.11 4.36 -2.18
C LEU A 39 -4.59 4.48 -2.29
N PHE A 40 -3.89 3.39 -2.64
CA PHE A 40 -2.44 3.45 -2.92
C PHE A 40 -2.11 4.43 -4.05
N SER A 41 -2.90 4.45 -5.12
CA SER A 41 -2.69 5.39 -6.22
C SER A 41 -2.96 6.84 -5.85
N GLN A 42 -3.80 7.11 -4.84
CA GLN A 42 -4.16 8.46 -4.41
C GLN A 42 -3.21 8.97 -3.33
N TYR A 43 -2.82 8.11 -2.38
CA TYR A 43 -2.03 8.51 -1.22
C TYR A 43 -0.55 8.60 -1.54
N PHE A 44 -0.04 7.79 -2.46
CA PHE A 44 1.36 7.84 -2.86
C PHE A 44 1.53 8.68 -4.13
N GLY A 45 2.51 9.58 -4.12
CA GLY A 45 2.85 10.38 -5.28
C GLY A 45 3.55 9.52 -6.32
N GLN A 46 2.92 9.30 -7.47
CA GLN A 46 3.49 8.56 -8.60
C GLN A 46 4.07 7.17 -8.21
N PRO A 47 3.22 6.25 -7.72
CA PRO A 47 3.65 4.88 -7.46
C PRO A 47 4.07 4.22 -8.77
N HIS A 48 5.27 3.65 -8.79
CA HIS A 48 5.80 2.89 -9.91
C HIS A 48 6.19 1.50 -9.42
N LEU A 49 5.44 0.49 -9.85
CA LEU A 49 5.72 -0.90 -9.55
C LEU A 49 6.45 -1.54 -10.74
N LYS A 50 7.67 -2.02 -10.50
CA LYS A 50 8.49 -2.73 -11.48
C LYS A 50 8.61 -4.19 -11.09
N LEU A 51 7.95 -5.06 -11.85
CA LEU A 51 8.10 -6.51 -11.70
C LEU A 51 9.54 -6.92 -12.04
N LEU A 52 10.21 -7.58 -11.10
CA LEU A 52 11.56 -8.10 -11.29
C LEU A 52 11.52 -9.57 -11.73
N ARG A 53 10.70 -10.37 -11.06
CA ARG A 53 10.57 -11.80 -11.30
C ARG A 53 9.18 -12.26 -10.94
N ILE A 54 8.68 -13.24 -11.68
CA ILE A 54 7.53 -14.04 -11.30
C ILE A 54 7.88 -15.50 -11.53
N GLU A 55 7.51 -16.37 -10.59
CA GLU A 55 7.80 -17.80 -10.64
C GLU A 55 6.66 -18.61 -10.01
N SER A 56 6.39 -19.80 -10.54
CA SER A 56 5.54 -20.78 -9.88
C SER A 56 6.34 -21.45 -8.78
N VAL A 57 5.82 -21.40 -7.55
CA VAL A 57 6.48 -21.99 -6.38
C VAL A 57 5.79 -23.28 -5.91
N ALA A 58 4.52 -23.46 -6.28
CA ALA A 58 3.72 -24.66 -6.06
C ALA A 58 2.59 -24.70 -7.11
N PRO A 59 1.84 -25.82 -7.23
CA PRO A 59 0.57 -25.82 -7.95
C PRO A 59 -0.29 -24.65 -7.45
N ASP A 60 -0.81 -23.87 -8.39
CA ASP A 60 -1.70 -22.73 -8.14
C ASP A 60 -1.12 -21.60 -7.29
N VAL A 61 0.18 -21.63 -6.99
CA VAL A 61 0.87 -20.55 -6.27
C VAL A 61 1.96 -19.93 -7.13
N MET A 62 1.80 -18.64 -7.41
CA MET A 62 2.78 -17.81 -8.11
C MET A 62 3.36 -16.78 -7.15
N ALA A 63 4.69 -16.76 -7.02
CA ALA A 63 5.39 -15.73 -6.27
C ALA A 63 5.99 -14.70 -7.24
N ALA A 64 5.84 -13.42 -6.91
CA ALA A 64 6.42 -12.32 -7.63
C ALA A 64 7.30 -11.48 -6.71
N ARG A 65 8.41 -11.00 -7.25
CA ARG A 65 9.24 -9.95 -6.64
C ARG A 65 9.18 -8.72 -7.52
N ALA A 66 8.98 -7.57 -6.89
CA ALA A 66 8.90 -6.29 -7.56
C ALA A 66 9.65 -5.23 -6.75
N LYS A 67 9.94 -4.11 -7.41
CA LYS A 67 10.34 -2.86 -6.76
C LYS A 67 9.22 -1.86 -6.86
N LEU A 68 8.78 -1.35 -5.72
CA LEU A 68 7.80 -0.29 -5.63
C LEU A 68 8.54 1.01 -5.35
N SER A 69 8.40 1.98 -6.24
CA SER A 69 9.00 3.30 -6.09
C SER A 69 7.89 4.33 -5.90
N VAL A 70 7.84 4.94 -4.71
CA VAL A 70 6.78 5.86 -4.29
C VAL A 70 7.37 7.18 -3.82
N THR A 71 6.71 8.28 -4.14
CA THR A 71 7.06 9.58 -3.57
C THR A 71 6.19 9.84 -2.34
N VAL A 72 6.84 10.16 -1.22
CA VAL A 72 6.17 10.56 0.00
C VAL A 72 5.61 11.96 -0.19
N THR A 73 4.28 12.05 -0.20
CA THR A 73 3.56 13.32 -0.29
C THR A 73 2.99 13.69 1.06
N GLU A 74 2.47 14.91 1.19
CA GLU A 74 1.72 15.31 2.37
C GLU A 74 0.55 14.34 2.63
N LEU A 75 -0.17 13.90 1.59
CA LEU A 75 -1.23 12.89 1.73
C LEU A 75 -0.69 11.55 2.24
N THR A 76 0.48 11.12 1.77
CA THR A 76 1.14 9.90 2.28
C THR A 76 1.42 10.04 3.76
N LEU A 77 1.99 11.16 4.21
CA LEU A 77 2.29 11.39 5.61
C LEU A 77 1.01 11.46 6.45
N ARG A 78 -0.02 12.16 5.99
CA ARG A 78 -1.31 12.24 6.68
C ARG A 78 -2.00 10.90 6.89
N HIS A 79 -1.98 10.03 5.88
CA HIS A 79 -2.75 8.78 5.90
C HIS A 79 -1.92 7.58 6.36
N ALA A 80 -0.65 7.49 5.93
CA ALA A 80 0.23 6.40 6.32
C ALA A 80 0.94 6.67 7.65
N PHE A 81 1.17 7.92 8.03
CA PHE A 81 1.91 8.30 9.24
C PHE A 81 1.23 9.48 9.99
N PRO A 82 -0.08 9.41 10.31
CA PRO A 82 -0.83 10.53 10.89
C PRO A 82 -0.19 11.08 12.18
N HIS A 83 0.47 10.22 12.95
CA HIS A 83 1.16 10.55 14.20
C HIS A 83 2.37 11.50 14.04
N LEU A 84 2.88 11.70 12.82
CA LEU A 84 3.95 12.65 12.53
C LEU A 84 3.43 14.08 12.32
N GLU A 85 2.13 14.25 12.03
CA GLU A 85 1.51 15.58 11.87
C GLU A 85 1.07 16.16 13.23
N GLU A 86 0.88 15.34 14.27
CA GLU A 86 0.39 15.82 15.56
C GLU A 86 1.39 16.77 16.25
N PRO A 87 0.97 18.02 16.57
CA PRO A 87 1.83 19.02 17.22
C PRO A 87 2.21 18.66 18.66
N ALA A 88 1.63 17.60 19.23
CA ALA A 88 1.91 17.11 20.58
C ALA A 88 3.20 16.28 20.68
N GLY A 89 3.80 15.89 19.54
CA GLY A 89 4.89 14.91 19.48
C GLY A 89 6.33 15.42 19.64
N GLY A 90 6.53 16.73 19.84
CA GLY A 90 7.85 17.36 19.99
C GLY A 90 8.55 17.72 18.67
N GLU A 91 9.61 18.54 18.74
CA GLU A 91 10.35 19.06 17.57
C GLU A 91 10.92 17.94 16.68
N ASP A 92 11.30 16.81 17.27
CA ASP A 92 11.89 15.67 16.55
C ASP A 92 10.92 15.08 15.51
N ARG A 93 9.60 15.03 15.79
CA ARG A 93 8.63 14.45 14.84
C ARG A 93 8.35 15.36 13.64
N VAL A 94 8.33 16.68 13.87
CA VAL A 94 8.22 17.67 12.80
C VAL A 94 9.44 17.61 11.87
N LEU A 95 10.64 17.36 12.43
CA LEU A 95 11.85 17.15 11.63
C LEU A 95 11.78 15.86 10.80
N LEU A 96 11.25 14.76 11.35
CA LEU A 96 11.01 13.53 10.60
C LEU A 96 10.01 13.74 9.46
N PHE A 97 8.90 14.45 9.74
CA PHE A 97 7.91 14.82 8.73
C PHE A 97 8.56 15.59 7.56
N GLN A 98 9.34 16.62 7.85
CA GLN A 98 10.01 17.41 6.81
C GLN A 98 11.08 16.63 6.05
N ARG A 99 11.79 15.72 6.71
CA ARG A 99 12.79 14.87 6.06
C ARG A 99 12.18 13.87 5.09
N LEU A 100 11.02 13.31 5.43
CA LEU A 100 10.31 12.35 4.61
C LEU A 100 9.54 13.01 3.47
N LEU A 101 9.01 14.21 3.67
CA LEU A 101 8.22 14.91 2.66
C LEU A 101 9.02 15.14 1.37
N GLY A 102 8.46 14.69 0.24
CA GLY A 102 9.06 14.82 -1.09
C GLY A 102 10.14 13.78 -1.40
N GLN A 103 10.50 12.90 -0.47
CA GLN A 103 11.46 11.83 -0.72
C GLN A 103 10.85 10.74 -1.59
N ARG A 104 11.68 10.14 -2.42
CA ARG A 104 11.31 8.98 -3.22
C ARG A 104 11.86 7.72 -2.57
N LEU A 105 10.98 6.88 -2.05
CA LEU A 105 11.32 5.62 -1.42
C LEU A 105 11.31 4.51 -2.46
N GLU A 106 12.38 3.73 -2.51
CA GLU A 106 12.44 2.49 -3.27
C GLU A 106 12.26 1.30 -2.33
N CYS A 107 11.08 0.70 -2.37
CA CYS A 107 10.70 -0.40 -1.51
C CYS A 107 10.80 -1.72 -2.29
N ASP A 108 11.47 -2.71 -1.72
CA ASP A 108 11.37 -4.07 -2.23
C ASP A 108 10.02 -4.66 -1.81
N CYS A 109 9.34 -5.30 -2.76
CA CYS A 109 8.03 -5.89 -2.52
C CYS A 109 7.95 -7.32 -3.05
N SER A 110 7.28 -8.16 -2.29
CA SER A 110 6.97 -9.54 -2.66
C SER A 110 5.46 -9.73 -2.68
N LEU A 111 4.97 -10.35 -3.74
CA LEU A 111 3.57 -10.67 -3.91
C LEU A 111 3.42 -12.19 -4.06
N SER A 112 2.42 -12.78 -3.42
CA SER A 112 2.06 -14.18 -3.63
C SER A 112 0.63 -14.26 -4.11
N PHE A 113 0.41 -14.91 -5.24
CA PHE A 113 -0.88 -15.13 -5.85
C PHE A 113 -1.24 -16.60 -5.70
N LEU A 114 -2.33 -16.88 -5.00
CA LEU A 114 -2.98 -18.17 -4.97
C LEU A 114 -4.12 -18.15 -5.98
N PHE A 115 -4.11 -19.09 -6.90
CA PHE A 115 -5.15 -19.28 -7.89
C PHE A 115 -6.19 -20.30 -7.39
N ASP A 116 -7.43 -20.07 -7.77
CA ASP A 116 -8.53 -21.02 -7.63
C ASP A 116 -8.45 -22.05 -8.75
N GLU A 117 -8.43 -23.34 -8.38
CA GLU A 117 -8.29 -24.45 -9.34
C GLU A 117 -9.46 -24.53 -10.34
N ASP A 118 -10.67 -24.14 -9.91
CA ASP A 118 -11.87 -24.26 -10.74
C ASP A 118 -12.04 -23.07 -11.71
N SER A 119 -11.70 -21.86 -11.29
CA SER A 119 -11.91 -20.64 -12.07
C SER A 119 -10.65 -20.11 -12.77
N GLU A 120 -9.46 -20.65 -12.44
CA GLU A 120 -8.14 -20.16 -12.89
C GLU A 120 -7.89 -18.68 -12.56
N ARG A 121 -8.55 -18.16 -11.52
CA ARG A 121 -8.46 -16.77 -11.07
C ARG A 121 -7.75 -16.65 -9.74
N VAL A 122 -7.20 -15.49 -9.44
CA VAL A 122 -6.54 -15.23 -8.16
C VAL A 122 -7.59 -15.21 -7.04
N ALA A 123 -7.54 -16.23 -6.18
CA ALA A 123 -8.35 -16.36 -4.96
C ALA A 123 -7.72 -15.63 -3.77
N ARG A 124 -6.39 -15.52 -3.72
CA ARG A 124 -5.71 -14.81 -2.63
C ARG A 124 -4.46 -14.09 -3.13
N LEU A 125 -4.29 -12.86 -2.68
CA LEU A 125 -3.14 -12.01 -2.95
C LEU A 125 -2.51 -11.58 -1.63
N GLU A 126 -1.32 -12.10 -1.35
CA GLU A 126 -0.50 -11.64 -0.23
C GLU A 126 0.51 -10.62 -0.74
N VAL A 127 0.64 -9.50 -0.04
CA VAL A 127 1.59 -8.43 -0.38
C VAL A 127 2.41 -8.10 0.85
N ASN A 128 3.72 -8.05 0.66
CA ASN A 128 4.66 -7.60 1.68
C ASN A 128 5.61 -6.57 1.07
N ILE A 129 5.74 -5.42 1.73
CA ILE A 129 6.55 -4.29 1.28
C ILE A 129 7.55 -3.93 2.38
N ASP A 130 8.83 -3.94 2.04
CA ASP A 130 9.87 -3.46 2.95
C ASP A 130 9.95 -1.93 2.91
N LEU A 131 9.33 -1.31 3.91
CA LEU A 131 9.43 0.13 4.16
C LEU A 131 10.61 0.48 5.09
N ALA A 132 11.15 -0.48 5.84
CA ALA A 132 12.17 -0.21 6.84
C ALA A 132 13.51 0.16 6.18
N THR A 133 13.90 -0.56 5.13
CA THR A 133 15.13 -0.28 4.37
C THR A 133 15.16 1.13 3.78
N PRO A 134 14.18 1.56 2.96
CA PRO A 134 14.23 2.91 2.38
C PRO A 134 14.05 4.02 3.43
N LEU A 135 13.29 3.79 4.50
CA LEU A 135 13.20 4.75 5.60
C LEU A 135 14.54 4.89 6.34
N PHE A 136 15.28 3.80 6.51
CA PHE A 136 16.59 3.84 7.13
C PHE A 136 17.59 4.63 6.29
N GLU A 137 17.55 4.51 4.96
CA GLU A 137 18.40 5.29 4.06
C GLU A 137 18.12 6.80 4.15
N VAL A 138 16.85 7.19 4.32
CA VAL A 138 16.45 8.60 4.44
C VAL A 138 16.73 9.17 5.83
N LEU A 139 16.43 8.42 6.89
CA LEU A 139 16.48 8.90 8.27
C LEU A 139 17.86 8.70 8.91
N GLY A 140 18.63 7.71 8.46
CA GLY A 140 19.97 7.38 8.96
C GLY A 140 20.00 6.81 10.38
N SER A 141 18.83 6.47 10.96
CA SER A 141 18.67 6.08 12.36
C SER A 141 17.60 5.02 12.50
N LEU A 142 17.96 3.85 13.03
CA LEU A 142 17.00 2.77 13.33
C LEU A 142 15.96 3.20 14.37
N LYS A 143 16.32 4.10 15.29
CA LYS A 143 15.40 4.64 16.28
C LYS A 143 14.28 5.45 15.61
N ASP A 144 14.65 6.25 14.60
CA ASP A 144 13.70 7.08 13.88
C ASP A 144 12.82 6.23 12.95
N VAL A 145 13.39 5.21 12.31
CA VAL A 145 12.62 4.22 11.54
C VAL A 145 11.61 3.49 12.41
N SER A 146 12.01 3.02 13.59
CA SER A 146 11.10 2.38 14.54
C SER A 146 9.97 3.32 14.94
N ASN A 147 10.27 4.58 15.25
CA ASN A 147 9.27 5.57 15.64
C ASN A 147 8.26 5.87 14.51
N VAL A 148 8.69 5.85 13.25
CA VAL A 148 7.81 6.04 12.09
C VAL A 148 6.94 4.81 11.81
N LEU A 149 7.49 3.60 12.00
CA LEU A 149 6.78 2.35 11.71
C LEU A 149 5.84 1.91 12.86
N GLU A 150 6.18 2.19 14.12
CA GLU A 150 5.43 1.74 15.31
C GLU A 150 3.98 2.28 15.35
N HIS A 151 3.73 3.40 14.67
CA HIS A 151 2.41 4.04 14.60
C HIS A 151 1.92 4.27 13.16
N ALA A 152 2.46 3.52 12.20
CA ALA A 152 2.04 3.62 10.81
C ALA A 152 0.59 3.14 10.63
N GLY A 153 -0.20 3.90 9.87
CA GLY A 153 -1.57 3.55 9.47
C GLY A 153 -1.65 2.52 8.33
N VAL A 154 -0.51 1.98 7.92
CA VAL A 154 -0.36 0.94 6.90
C VAL A 154 0.02 -0.34 7.62
N SER A 155 -0.82 -1.38 7.49
CA SER A 155 -0.49 -2.69 8.08
C SER A 155 0.72 -3.33 7.40
N SER A 156 1.30 -4.35 8.01
CA SER A 156 2.36 -5.19 7.41
C SER A 156 1.91 -5.83 6.08
N GLU A 157 0.62 -6.06 5.91
CA GLU A 157 -0.02 -6.57 4.69
C GLU A 157 -0.32 -5.46 3.68
N CYS A 158 0.13 -4.23 3.96
CA CYS A 158 -0.09 -3.05 3.16
C CYS A 158 -1.57 -2.76 2.95
N VAL A 159 -2.41 -3.03 3.95
CA VAL A 159 -3.80 -2.59 3.96
C VAL A 159 -3.85 -1.22 4.60
N ILE A 160 -4.37 -0.24 3.86
CA ILE A 160 -4.58 1.10 4.37
C ILE A 160 -5.91 1.10 5.13
N GLY A 161 -5.86 1.41 6.44
CA GLY A 161 -7.04 1.55 7.29
C GLY A 161 -7.42 0.33 8.15
N ALA A 162 -6.66 -0.76 8.14
CA ALA A 162 -6.95 -1.95 8.96
C ALA A 162 -6.77 -1.75 10.49
N GLY A 163 -6.37 -0.54 10.93
CA GLY A 163 -6.04 -0.23 12.32
C GLY A 163 -6.97 0.75 13.05
N PHE A 164 -8.11 1.16 12.48
CA PHE A 164 -9.08 1.99 13.19
C PHE A 164 -10.37 1.21 13.48
N SER A 165 -10.30 0.29 14.45
CA SER A 165 -11.45 0.01 15.30
C SER A 165 -11.68 1.22 16.21
N GLY A 166 -12.17 2.30 15.62
CA GLY A 166 -12.48 3.55 16.28
C GLY A 166 -13.39 4.33 15.36
N ASN A 167 -14.70 4.16 15.55
CA ASN A 167 -15.78 4.89 14.89
C ASN A 167 -15.40 6.35 14.62
N HIS A 168 -15.16 6.68 13.36
CA HIS A 168 -15.49 8.00 12.86
C HIS A 168 -16.00 7.87 11.43
N SER A 169 -17.33 7.90 11.34
CA SER A 169 -18.08 8.22 10.13
C SER A 169 -17.52 9.51 9.54
N PHE A 170 -16.83 9.40 8.40
CA PHE A 170 -16.54 10.56 7.56
C PHE A 170 -17.78 10.84 6.72
N ASP A 171 -18.63 11.72 7.25
CA ASP A 171 -19.69 12.39 6.48
C ASP A 171 -19.04 13.28 5.43
N PHE A 172 -19.13 12.88 4.16
CA PHE A 172 -18.98 13.81 3.05
C PHE A 172 -20.25 14.66 2.98
N THR A 173 -20.19 15.89 3.48
CA THR A 173 -21.10 16.95 3.02
C THR A 173 -20.29 18.04 2.33
N SER A 174 -20.53 18.11 1.02
CA SER A 174 -20.00 19.09 0.08
C SER A 174 -20.45 20.51 0.43
N SER A 175 -19.63 21.49 0.07
CA SER A 175 -20.09 22.86 -0.25
C SER A 175 -20.17 23.03 -1.76
#